data_AF-G8ZY84-F1
#
_entry.id   AF-G8ZY84-F1
#
_cell.length_a   1.000
_cell.length_b   1.000
_cell.length_c   1.000
_cell.angle_alpha   90.00
_cell.angle_beta   90.00
_cell.angle_gamma   90.00
#
_symmetry.space_group_name_H-M   'P 1'
#
loop_
_entity.id
_entity.type
_entity.pdbx_description
1 polymer ?
#
loop_
_entity_poly.entity_id
_entity_poly.type
_entity_poly.pdbx_seq_one_letter_code
_entity_poly.pdbx_strand_id
1 'polypeptide(L)'
;MTSIEESSPAIPTAQPIIFVTGTDTDVGKTFISTLLAHKWRANYWKPLQTGIESDDGDSVTVKTAKCDASWMPEIFQPRYEMIKPLSPYKAMDYEPSIDIQLTDFEIPKGSEKAPLIVEGAGGAFVPITKDLKTMTDLMKHLAITNTHRPFKIIVVARSGLGTLNHTLLTINYLENEGLSEHILGIVVNGEKNQGNVEVLRDYGLEILAEVETTSSPASALNFIPPLNGLL
;
A
#
# COMPACT_ATOMS: atom_id res chain seq x y z
N MET A 1 -46.23 8.40 23.31
CA MET A 1 -45.50 7.22 22.79
C MET A 1 -44.24 7.74 22.16
N THR A 2 -43.14 7.54 22.86
CA THR A 2 -41.78 8.01 22.55
C THR A 2 -41.27 7.32 21.29
N SER A 3 -41.00 8.10 20.25
CA SER A 3 -40.24 7.66 19.08
C SER A 3 -38.79 7.43 19.51
N ILE A 4 -38.37 6.17 19.47
CA ILE A 4 -36.98 5.77 19.62
C ILE A 4 -36.29 6.19 18.31
N GLU A 5 -35.55 7.29 18.34
CA GLU A 5 -34.54 7.57 17.32
C GLU A 5 -33.44 6.51 17.48
N GLU A 6 -33.38 5.58 16.53
CA GLU A 6 -32.21 4.72 16.38
C GLU A 6 -31.01 5.60 16.03
N SER A 7 -30.09 5.73 16.98
CA SER A 7 -28.82 6.42 16.80
C SER A 7 -27.99 5.69 15.74
N SER A 8 -27.83 6.32 14.59
CA SER A 8 -26.91 5.90 13.53
C SER A 8 -25.48 5.77 14.08
N PRO A 9 -24.71 4.70 13.78
CA PRO A 9 -23.34 4.57 14.26
C PRO A 9 -22.46 5.65 13.60
N ALA A 10 -21.75 6.43 14.41
CA ALA A 10 -20.78 7.40 13.93
C ALA A 10 -19.55 6.68 13.35
N ILE A 11 -19.22 6.97 12.08
CA ILE A 11 -18.08 6.43 11.30
C ILE A 11 -17.24 7.64 10.82
N PRO A 12 -15.89 7.57 10.79
CA PRO A 12 -15.01 8.61 11.34
C PRO A 12 -14.88 9.90 10.50
N THR A 13 -14.73 11.02 11.19
CA THR A 13 -14.46 12.36 10.62
C THR A 13 -13.09 12.49 9.95
N ALA A 14 -12.16 11.57 10.21
CA ALA A 14 -10.80 11.59 9.68
C ALA A 14 -10.60 10.58 8.55
N GLN A 15 -10.07 11.05 7.43
CA GLN A 15 -9.78 10.20 6.26
C GLN A 15 -8.61 9.24 6.58
N PRO A 16 -8.70 7.95 6.21
CA PRO A 16 -7.70 6.94 6.57
C PRO A 16 -6.39 7.11 5.78
N ILE A 17 -5.34 6.49 6.30
CA ILE A 17 -4.07 6.21 5.62
C ILE A 17 -4.00 4.71 5.39
N ILE A 18 -3.80 4.32 4.13
CA ILE A 18 -3.63 2.93 3.73
C ILE A 18 -2.24 2.75 3.16
N PHE A 19 -1.38 2.07 3.92
CA PHE A 19 -0.05 1.71 3.47
C PHE A 19 -0.11 0.43 2.63
N VAL A 20 0.42 0.49 1.41
CA VAL A 20 0.49 -0.66 0.49
C VAL A 20 1.93 -1.15 0.47
N THR A 21 2.16 -2.35 0.99
CA THR A 21 3.45 -3.05 0.94
C THR A 21 3.35 -4.29 0.07
N GLY A 22 4.50 -4.91 -0.24
CA GLY A 22 4.57 -6.10 -1.07
C GLY A 22 5.21 -7.27 -0.32
N THR A 23 4.94 -8.48 -0.79
CA THR A 23 5.72 -9.67 -0.38
C THR A 23 7.08 -9.74 -1.09
N ASP A 24 7.25 -8.97 -2.18
CA ASP A 24 8.49 -8.86 -2.96
C ASP A 24 8.48 -7.55 -3.80
N THR A 25 9.53 -7.32 -4.57
CA THR A 25 9.56 -6.37 -5.69
C THR A 25 8.72 -6.92 -6.86
N ASP A 26 8.16 -6.03 -7.69
CA ASP A 26 7.37 -6.36 -8.89
C ASP A 26 6.13 -7.26 -8.70
N VAL A 27 5.64 -7.40 -7.45
CA VAL A 27 4.34 -8.07 -7.16
C VAL A 27 3.12 -7.29 -7.68
N GLY A 28 3.33 -6.09 -8.22
CA GLY A 28 2.29 -5.22 -8.77
C GLY A 28 1.71 -4.21 -7.79
N LYS A 29 2.49 -3.76 -6.80
CA LYS A 29 2.08 -2.71 -5.85
C LYS A 29 1.50 -1.50 -6.57
N THR A 30 2.21 -0.92 -7.53
CA THR A 30 1.79 0.26 -8.30
C THR A 30 0.43 0.08 -8.98
N PHE A 31 0.23 -1.09 -9.60
CA PHE A 31 -1.04 -1.43 -10.23
C PHE A 31 -2.17 -1.53 -9.20
N ILE A 32 -1.95 -2.23 -8.09
CA ILE A 32 -2.96 -2.34 -7.02
C ILE A 32 -3.21 -0.98 -6.36
N SER A 33 -2.19 -0.20 -6.04
CA SER A 33 -2.30 1.17 -5.53
C SER A 33 -3.15 2.05 -6.46
N THR A 34 -2.98 1.91 -7.77
CA THR A 34 -3.80 2.62 -8.77
C THR A 34 -5.27 2.23 -8.65
N LEU A 35 -5.57 0.93 -8.60
CA LEU A 35 -6.94 0.44 -8.47
C LEU A 35 -7.59 0.90 -7.15
N LEU A 36 -6.86 0.82 -6.05
CA LEU A 36 -7.30 1.31 -4.74
C LEU A 36 -7.57 2.82 -4.78
N ALA A 37 -6.66 3.60 -5.38
CA ALA A 37 -6.79 5.05 -5.47
C ALA A 37 -8.05 5.47 -6.24
N HIS A 38 -8.36 4.80 -7.35
CA HIS A 38 -9.60 5.07 -8.09
C HIS A 38 -10.84 4.52 -7.39
N LYS A 39 -10.82 3.26 -6.92
CA LYS A 39 -11.99 2.62 -6.30
C LYS A 39 -12.43 3.33 -5.02
N TRP A 40 -11.47 3.80 -4.24
CA TRP A 40 -11.70 4.41 -2.93
C TRP A 40 -11.68 5.93 -2.97
N ARG A 41 -11.57 6.52 -4.17
CA ARG A 41 -11.47 7.97 -4.37
C ARG A 41 -10.38 8.57 -3.46
N ALA A 42 -9.24 7.91 -3.43
CA ALA A 42 -8.10 8.24 -2.58
C ALA A 42 -7.07 9.05 -3.36
N ASN A 43 -6.27 9.82 -2.63
CA ASN A 43 -5.04 10.42 -3.12
C ASN A 43 -3.87 9.42 -2.99
N TYR A 44 -2.76 9.72 -3.65
CA TYR A 44 -1.62 8.81 -3.73
C TYR A 44 -0.31 9.50 -3.33
N TRP A 45 0.51 8.78 -2.57
CA TRP A 45 1.87 9.16 -2.24
C TRP A 45 2.80 7.95 -2.24
N LYS A 46 3.88 8.02 -3.02
CA LYS A 46 5.00 7.08 -2.90
C LYS A 46 6.18 7.82 -2.26
N PRO A 47 6.39 7.70 -0.94
CA PRO A 47 7.41 8.48 -0.22
C PRO A 47 8.83 8.26 -0.74
N LEU A 48 9.13 7.06 -1.24
CA LEU A 48 10.47 6.63 -1.60
C LEU A 48 10.43 5.94 -2.97
N GLN A 49 10.99 6.60 -3.99
CA GLN A 49 11.12 6.07 -5.34
C GLN A 49 12.59 5.77 -5.65
N THR A 50 12.83 4.65 -6.29
CA THR A 50 14.13 4.26 -6.86
C THR A 50 13.95 3.92 -8.32
N GLY A 51 14.99 4.06 -9.13
CA GLY A 51 14.96 3.61 -10.53
C GLY A 51 14.35 4.60 -11.52
N ILE A 52 14.37 5.91 -11.23
CA ILE A 52 13.82 6.93 -12.15
C ILE A 52 14.55 6.98 -13.52
N GLU A 53 15.69 6.30 -13.68
CA GLU A 53 16.34 6.13 -15.00
C GLU A 53 15.72 5.02 -15.86
N SER A 54 14.90 4.14 -15.26
CA SER A 54 14.40 2.91 -15.89
C SER A 54 12.94 3.01 -16.35
N ASP A 55 12.15 3.88 -15.73
CA ASP A 55 10.77 4.18 -16.11
C ASP A 55 10.37 5.60 -15.69
N ASP A 56 9.18 6.05 -16.12
CA ASP A 56 8.63 7.37 -15.76
C ASP A 56 8.20 7.45 -14.28
N GLY A 57 8.37 6.37 -13.50
CA GLY A 57 7.99 6.27 -12.09
C GLY A 57 6.52 5.90 -11.85
N ASP A 58 6.28 5.35 -10.67
CA ASP A 58 4.97 4.87 -10.22
C ASP A 58 3.91 5.99 -10.17
N SER A 59 4.32 7.20 -9.74
CA SER A 59 3.47 8.39 -9.70
C SER A 59 2.88 8.74 -11.08
N VAL A 60 3.65 8.54 -12.15
CA VAL A 60 3.17 8.77 -13.52
C VAL A 60 2.18 7.67 -13.93
N THR A 61 2.47 6.42 -13.57
CA THR A 61 1.56 5.29 -13.81
C THR A 61 0.20 5.52 -13.16
N VAL A 62 0.17 5.89 -11.87
CA VAL A 62 -1.09 6.18 -11.14
C VAL A 62 -1.82 7.38 -11.75
N LYS A 63 -1.11 8.46 -12.08
CA LYS A 63 -1.69 9.69 -12.65
C LYS A 63 -2.34 9.49 -14.02
N THR A 64 -1.76 8.62 -14.84
CA THR A 64 -2.16 8.44 -16.24
C THR A 64 -3.16 7.30 -16.44
N ALA A 65 -3.39 6.49 -15.40
CA ALA A 65 -4.29 5.37 -15.44
C ALA A 65 -5.74 5.82 -15.70
N LYS A 66 -6.30 5.38 -16.83
CA LYS A 66 -7.70 5.62 -17.19
C LYS A 66 -8.58 4.51 -16.62
N CYS A 67 -8.68 4.43 -15.29
CA CYS A 67 -9.50 3.41 -14.61
C CYS A 67 -10.96 3.87 -14.51
N ASP A 68 -11.19 5.03 -13.90
CA ASP A 68 -12.49 5.67 -13.76
C ASP A 68 -12.33 7.17 -13.99
N ALA A 69 -13.05 7.72 -14.98
CA ALA A 69 -13.02 9.14 -15.29
C ALA A 69 -13.68 10.02 -14.21
N SER A 70 -14.43 9.42 -13.26
CA SER A 70 -15.13 10.14 -12.18
C SER A 70 -14.23 10.60 -11.03
N TRP A 71 -12.98 10.11 -10.99
CA TRP A 71 -11.98 10.46 -9.98
C TRP A 71 -10.57 10.49 -10.57
N MET A 72 -9.83 11.54 -10.22
CA MET A 72 -8.41 11.65 -10.51
C MET A 72 -7.66 11.85 -9.18
N PRO A 73 -6.82 10.89 -8.74
CA PRO A 73 -6.05 11.04 -7.51
C PRO A 73 -5.15 12.27 -7.55
N GLU A 74 -5.12 13.04 -6.46
CA GLU A 74 -4.02 13.98 -6.23
C GLU A 74 -2.75 13.18 -5.94
N ILE A 75 -1.67 13.51 -6.66
CA ILE A 75 -0.37 12.83 -6.54
C ILE A 75 0.58 13.72 -5.76
N PHE A 76 0.97 13.26 -4.57
CA PHE A 76 1.96 13.94 -3.75
C PHE A 76 3.38 13.56 -4.19
N GLN A 77 4.28 14.54 -4.17
CA GLN A 77 5.68 14.33 -4.56
C GLN A 77 6.35 13.35 -3.59
N PRO A 78 7.20 12.43 -4.10
CA PRO A 78 8.04 11.60 -3.24
C PRO A 78 8.91 12.47 -2.34
N ARG A 79 9.22 11.95 -1.15
CA ARG A 79 10.19 12.60 -0.26
C ARG A 79 11.60 12.42 -0.80
N TYR A 80 11.88 11.23 -1.33
CA TYR A 80 13.15 10.88 -1.96
C TYR A 80 12.90 10.16 -3.28
N GLU A 81 13.62 10.59 -4.31
CA GLU A 81 13.70 9.94 -5.62
C GLU A 81 15.17 9.66 -5.92
N MET A 82 15.49 8.40 -6.21
CA MET A 82 16.85 7.95 -6.51
C MET A 82 16.94 7.34 -7.90
N ILE A 83 18.06 7.59 -8.58
CA ILE A 83 18.31 7.28 -9.99
C ILE A 83 18.36 5.78 -10.22
N LYS A 84 19.15 5.06 -9.40
CA LYS A 84 19.46 3.65 -9.66
C LYS A 84 18.28 2.72 -9.35
N PRO A 85 17.96 1.72 -10.21
CA PRO A 85 16.90 0.74 -9.97
C PRO A 85 17.37 -0.35 -9.01
N LEU A 86 17.69 0.06 -7.79
CA LEU A 86 18.19 -0.80 -6.71
C LEU A 86 17.28 -0.68 -5.49
N SER A 87 17.48 -1.53 -4.48
CA SER A 87 16.84 -1.30 -3.18
C SER A 87 17.22 0.09 -2.65
N PRO A 88 16.35 0.76 -1.88
CA PRO A 88 16.66 2.10 -1.39
C PRO A 88 17.99 2.18 -0.62
N TYR A 89 18.29 1.18 0.21
CA TYR A 89 19.58 1.05 0.88
C TYR A 89 20.75 1.12 -0.11
N LYS A 90 20.68 0.37 -1.21
CA LYS A 90 21.77 0.26 -2.17
C LYS A 90 21.82 1.44 -3.14
N ALA A 91 20.69 2.06 -3.45
CA ALA A 91 20.62 3.24 -4.29
C ALA A 91 21.36 4.44 -3.63
N MET A 92 21.30 4.58 -2.30
CA MET A 92 22.04 5.61 -1.56
C MET A 92 23.56 5.56 -1.78
N ASP A 93 24.15 4.40 -2.11
CA ASP A 93 25.59 4.29 -2.41
C ASP A 93 26.00 5.11 -3.65
N TYR A 94 25.05 5.42 -4.54
CA TYR A 94 25.28 6.18 -5.76
C TYR A 94 24.93 7.66 -5.61
N GLU A 95 24.33 8.05 -4.48
CA GLU A 95 23.79 9.38 -4.24
C GLU A 95 24.23 9.86 -2.85
N PRO A 96 25.53 10.19 -2.68
CA PRO A 96 26.13 10.42 -1.36
C PRO A 96 25.55 11.63 -0.61
N SER A 97 24.82 12.51 -1.29
CA SER A 97 24.07 13.61 -0.68
C SER A 97 22.77 13.17 0.00
N ILE A 98 22.30 11.96 -0.25
CA ILE A 98 21.10 11.39 0.34
C ILE A 98 21.47 10.63 1.61
N ASP A 99 20.83 11.00 2.71
CA ASP A 99 20.90 10.31 3.98
C ASP A 99 19.50 10.20 4.56
N ILE A 100 18.81 9.12 4.21
CA ILE A 100 17.41 8.91 4.59
C ILE A 100 17.32 8.61 6.08
N GLN A 101 16.50 9.40 6.77
CA GLN A 101 16.10 9.18 8.15
C GLN A 101 14.58 8.96 8.21
N LEU A 102 14.10 8.14 9.15
CA LEU A 102 12.66 7.89 9.30
C LEU A 102 11.87 9.18 9.54
N THR A 103 12.46 10.12 10.28
CA THR A 103 11.86 11.43 10.60
C THR A 103 11.71 12.36 9.40
N ASP A 104 12.28 12.00 8.24
CA ASP A 104 12.10 12.78 7.02
C ASP A 104 10.73 12.54 6.37
N PHE A 105 10.03 11.48 6.76
CA PHE A 105 8.78 11.06 6.16
C PHE A 105 7.58 11.58 6.95
N GLU A 106 7.11 12.76 6.58
CA GLU A 106 5.85 13.32 7.07
C GLU A 106 4.74 13.12 6.04
N ILE A 107 3.53 12.80 6.50
CA ILE A 107 2.36 12.70 5.62
C ILE A 107 2.14 14.07 4.93
N PRO A 108 1.96 14.10 3.60
CA PRO A 108 1.79 15.36 2.87
C PRO A 108 0.61 16.20 3.38
N LYS A 109 0.85 17.51 3.57
CA LYS A 109 -0.19 18.47 3.92
C LYS A 109 -1.27 18.52 2.83
N GLY A 110 -2.54 18.54 3.21
CA GLY A 110 -3.67 18.53 2.29
C GLY A 110 -4.18 17.12 1.95
N SER A 111 -3.44 16.06 2.33
CA SER A 111 -3.85 14.67 2.12
C SER A 111 -5.01 14.22 3.01
N GLU A 112 -5.43 15.04 3.97
CA GLU A 112 -6.57 14.79 4.86
C GLU A 112 -7.94 14.95 4.19
N LYS A 113 -7.99 15.48 2.95
CA LYS A 113 -9.24 15.72 2.20
C LYS A 113 -9.88 14.46 1.63
N ALA A 114 -9.11 13.38 1.51
CA ALA A 114 -9.52 12.09 0.98
C ALA A 114 -8.71 10.98 1.66
N PRO A 115 -9.08 9.69 1.51
CA PRO A 115 -8.20 8.59 1.90
C PRO A 115 -6.84 8.77 1.22
N LEU A 116 -5.75 8.33 1.87
CA LEU A 116 -4.42 8.38 1.29
C LEU A 116 -3.86 6.97 1.10
N ILE A 117 -3.53 6.62 -0.13
CA ILE A 117 -2.71 5.45 -0.45
C ILE A 117 -1.24 5.83 -0.32
N VAL A 118 -0.52 5.15 0.57
CA VAL A 118 0.93 5.29 0.74
C VAL A 118 1.60 4.05 0.20
N GLU A 119 2.31 4.17 -0.92
CA GLU A 119 2.98 3.01 -1.53
C GLU A 119 4.41 2.83 -1.01
N GLY A 120 4.70 1.66 -0.45
CA GLY A 120 6.06 1.28 -0.06
C GLY A 120 6.93 0.83 -1.23
N ALA A 121 8.25 0.91 -1.05
CA ALA A 121 9.26 0.41 -1.98
C ALA A 121 9.70 -1.03 -1.63
N GLY A 122 9.64 -1.96 -2.58
CA GLY A 122 10.01 -3.36 -2.35
C GLY A 122 9.05 -4.09 -1.39
N GLY A 123 9.59 -4.93 -0.50
CA GLY A 123 8.83 -5.67 0.51
C GLY A 123 8.95 -5.10 1.93
N ALA A 124 8.15 -5.62 2.87
CA ALA A 124 8.05 -5.10 4.24
C ALA A 124 9.39 -5.00 4.99
N PHE A 125 10.32 -5.95 4.76
CA PHE A 125 11.60 -6.00 5.45
C PHE A 125 12.76 -5.35 4.67
N VAL A 126 12.47 -4.61 3.60
CA VAL A 126 13.51 -3.91 2.82
C VAL A 126 14.10 -2.76 3.63
N PRO A 127 15.43 -2.70 3.83
CA PRO A 127 16.08 -1.56 4.47
C PRO A 127 16.00 -0.29 3.61
N ILE A 128 15.68 0.83 4.26
CA ILE A 128 15.50 2.15 3.65
C ILE A 128 16.44 3.23 4.20
N THR A 129 17.14 2.97 5.31
CA THR A 129 18.13 3.86 5.91
C THR A 129 19.49 3.16 6.06
N LYS A 130 20.57 3.93 6.24
CA LYS A 130 21.92 3.37 6.42
C LYS A 130 22.07 2.57 7.73
N ASP A 131 21.30 2.90 8.76
CA ASP A 131 21.21 2.16 10.03
C ASP A 131 20.22 0.98 9.99
N LEU A 132 19.83 0.56 8.78
CA LEU A 132 19.01 -0.63 8.51
C LEU A 132 17.58 -0.58 9.06
N LYS A 133 17.00 0.61 9.18
CA LYS A 133 15.54 0.73 9.35
C LYS A 133 14.85 0.27 8.09
N THR A 134 13.73 -0.42 8.25
CA THR A 134 13.02 -1.13 7.19
C THR A 134 11.73 -0.41 6.77
N MET A 135 11.09 -0.88 5.71
CA MET A 135 9.77 -0.39 5.32
C MET A 135 8.74 -0.53 6.46
N THR A 136 8.86 -1.58 7.28
CA THR A 136 8.05 -1.75 8.49
C THR A 136 8.31 -0.68 9.54
N ASP A 137 9.56 -0.22 9.72
CA ASP A 137 9.85 0.91 10.60
C ASP A 137 9.20 2.21 10.10
N LEU A 138 9.14 2.41 8.77
CA LEU A 138 8.39 3.52 8.18
C LEU A 138 6.88 3.39 8.46
N MET A 139 6.29 2.20 8.30
CA MET A 139 4.88 1.97 8.64
C MET A 139 4.59 2.35 10.09
N LYS A 140 5.43 1.91 11.03
CA LYS A 140 5.33 2.25 12.46
C LYS A 140 5.47 3.75 12.70
N HIS A 141 6.47 4.38 12.08
CA HIS A 141 6.70 5.82 12.20
C HIS A 141 5.46 6.61 11.77
N LEU A 142 4.88 6.29 10.60
CA LEU A 142 3.70 6.96 10.09
C LEU A 142 2.47 6.69 10.96
N ALA A 143 2.26 5.46 11.46
CA ALA A 143 1.15 5.14 12.35
C ALA A 143 1.21 5.91 13.67
N ILE A 144 2.39 6.00 14.30
CA ILE A 144 2.59 6.68 15.59
C ILE A 144 2.49 8.21 15.46
N THR A 145 2.94 8.77 14.34
CA THR A 145 2.90 10.22 14.10
C THR A 145 1.54 10.72 13.59
N ASN A 146 0.64 9.80 13.16
CA ASN A 146 -0.66 10.14 12.58
C ASN A 146 -1.84 9.45 13.29
N THR A 147 -1.79 9.34 14.62
CA THR A 147 -2.82 8.68 15.46
C THR A 147 -4.23 9.28 15.34
N HIS A 148 -4.34 10.48 14.77
CA HIS A 148 -5.62 11.15 14.50
C HIS A 148 -6.33 10.62 13.24
N ARG A 149 -5.69 9.76 12.44
CA ARG A 149 -6.25 9.10 11.26
C ARG A 149 -6.19 7.57 11.44
N PRO A 150 -7.20 6.81 11.01
CA PRO A 150 -7.07 5.35 10.92
C PRO A 150 -5.87 4.98 10.03
N PHE A 151 -5.01 4.08 10.50
CA PHE A 151 -3.86 3.58 9.75
C PHE A 151 -4.03 2.08 9.47
N LYS A 152 -4.01 1.70 8.20
CA LYS A 152 -4.19 0.32 7.75
C LYS A 152 -3.12 -0.09 6.75
N ILE A 153 -2.84 -1.39 6.65
CA ILE A 153 -1.80 -1.98 5.82
C ILE A 153 -2.46 -3.00 4.89
N ILE A 154 -2.17 -2.89 3.59
CA ILE A 154 -2.50 -3.91 2.59
C ILE A 154 -1.20 -4.55 2.12
N VAL A 155 -1.19 -5.88 2.11
CA VAL A 155 -0.06 -6.67 1.59
C VAL A 155 -0.40 -7.14 0.18
N VAL A 156 0.39 -6.74 -0.81
CA VAL A 156 0.28 -7.21 -2.19
C VAL A 156 1.15 -8.44 -2.38
N ALA A 157 0.55 -9.54 -2.81
CA ALA A 157 1.25 -10.78 -3.12
C ALA A 157 1.05 -11.12 -4.61
N ARG A 158 2.06 -11.72 -5.25
CA ARG A 158 1.90 -12.30 -6.59
C ARG A 158 1.06 -13.59 -6.55
N SER A 159 0.52 -14.05 -7.67
CA SER A 159 -0.29 -15.31 -7.74
C SER A 159 0.51 -16.59 -8.08
N GLY A 160 1.85 -16.54 -8.06
CA GLY A 160 2.71 -17.62 -8.56
C GLY A 160 3.24 -18.63 -7.51
N LEU A 161 4.19 -19.48 -7.94
CA LEU A 161 4.93 -20.37 -7.05
C LEU A 161 5.72 -19.56 -6.00
N GLY A 162 5.71 -20.06 -4.75
CA GLY A 162 6.35 -19.40 -3.60
C GLY A 162 5.46 -18.40 -2.87
N THR A 163 4.28 -18.06 -3.41
CA THR A 163 3.34 -17.11 -2.79
C THR A 163 2.94 -17.49 -1.38
N LEU A 164 2.64 -18.76 -1.10
CA LEU A 164 2.31 -19.21 0.25
C LEU A 164 3.42 -18.84 1.24
N ASN A 165 4.67 -19.20 0.93
CA ASN A 165 5.82 -18.92 1.77
C ASN A 165 6.03 -17.41 1.95
N HIS A 166 6.08 -16.66 0.86
CA HIS A 166 6.38 -15.22 0.93
C HIS A 166 5.28 -14.44 1.67
N THR A 167 4.01 -14.78 1.42
CA THR A 167 2.88 -14.14 2.12
C THR A 167 2.88 -14.49 3.60
N LEU A 168 3.00 -15.76 3.97
CA LEU A 168 3.01 -16.17 5.38
C LEU A 168 4.19 -15.58 6.15
N LEU A 169 5.39 -15.56 5.56
CA LEU A 169 6.56 -14.92 6.17
C LEU A 169 6.36 -13.41 6.34
N THR A 170 5.77 -12.74 5.34
CA THR A 170 5.51 -11.30 5.40
C THR A 170 4.49 -10.96 6.49
N ILE A 171 3.37 -11.69 6.55
CA ILE A 171 2.34 -11.49 7.58
C ILE A 171 2.92 -11.76 8.96
N ASN A 172 3.54 -12.92 9.17
CA ASN A 172 4.15 -13.25 10.47
C ASN A 172 5.18 -12.19 10.88
N TYR A 173 5.99 -11.68 9.96
CA TYR A 173 6.92 -10.59 10.26
C TYR A 173 6.19 -9.32 10.72
N LEU A 174 5.19 -8.84 9.97
CA LEU A 174 4.41 -7.66 10.36
C LEU A 174 3.71 -7.82 11.72
N GLU A 175 3.15 -9.00 11.99
CA GLU A 175 2.51 -9.32 13.27
C GLU A 175 3.50 -9.31 14.44
N ASN A 176 4.66 -9.96 14.27
CA ASN A 176 5.72 -9.94 15.29
C ASN A 176 6.30 -8.54 15.53
N GLU A 177 6.20 -7.67 14.52
CA GLU A 177 6.55 -6.26 14.64
C GLU A 177 5.43 -5.42 15.29
N GLY A 178 4.32 -6.02 15.73
CA GLY A 178 3.23 -5.35 16.44
C GLY A 178 2.24 -4.63 15.52
N LEU A 179 2.16 -5.01 14.24
CA LEU A 179 1.26 -4.39 13.26
C LEU A 179 0.01 -5.20 12.96
N SER A 180 -0.28 -6.28 13.70
CA SER A 180 -1.41 -7.18 13.45
C SER A 180 -2.75 -6.44 13.27
N GLU A 181 -3.09 -5.50 14.17
CA GLU A 181 -4.35 -4.74 14.11
C GLU A 181 -4.43 -3.71 12.96
N HIS A 182 -3.28 -3.40 12.37
CA HIS A 182 -3.18 -2.52 11.22
C HIS A 182 -3.33 -3.29 9.90
N ILE A 183 -3.09 -4.60 9.86
CA ILE A 183 -3.24 -5.40 8.64
C ILE A 183 -4.73 -5.45 8.27
N LEU A 184 -5.07 -4.86 7.13
CA LEU A 184 -6.41 -4.89 6.58
C LEU A 184 -6.67 -6.17 5.78
N GLY A 185 -5.63 -6.69 5.13
CA GLY A 185 -5.69 -7.95 4.39
C GLY A 185 -4.73 -7.97 3.20
N ILE A 186 -4.91 -8.98 2.36
CA ILE A 186 -4.02 -9.30 1.25
C ILE A 186 -4.73 -9.09 -0.08
N VAL A 187 -4.03 -8.51 -1.04
CA VAL A 187 -4.44 -8.49 -2.45
C VAL A 187 -3.51 -9.41 -3.23
N VAL A 188 -4.07 -10.44 -3.85
CA VAL A 188 -3.32 -11.37 -4.70
C VAL A 188 -3.41 -10.88 -6.15
N ASN A 189 -2.27 -10.56 -6.75
CA ASN A 189 -2.17 -10.02 -8.10
C ASN A 189 -1.48 -11.04 -9.03
N GLY A 190 -2.14 -11.39 -10.14
CA GLY A 190 -1.64 -12.39 -11.09
C GLY A 190 -2.73 -13.29 -11.65
N GLU A 191 -2.35 -14.19 -12.54
CA GLU A 191 -3.26 -15.26 -13.00
C GLU A 191 -3.78 -16.08 -11.81
N LYS A 192 -5.10 -16.29 -11.73
CA LYS A 192 -5.70 -16.95 -10.56
C LYS A 192 -5.13 -18.34 -10.33
N ASN A 193 -4.75 -18.57 -9.08
CA ASN A 193 -4.37 -19.88 -8.57
C ASN A 193 -5.22 -20.16 -7.33
N GLN A 194 -6.34 -20.88 -7.51
CA GLN A 194 -7.32 -21.12 -6.45
C GLN A 194 -6.70 -21.79 -5.22
N GLY A 195 -5.78 -22.74 -5.42
CA GLY A 195 -5.15 -23.45 -4.31
C GLY A 195 -4.29 -22.56 -3.40
N ASN A 196 -3.63 -21.54 -3.94
CA ASN A 196 -2.87 -20.60 -3.10
C ASN A 196 -3.80 -19.81 -2.17
N VAL A 197 -4.91 -19.30 -2.71
CA VAL A 197 -5.80 -18.41 -1.96
C VAL A 197 -6.61 -19.19 -0.92
N GLU A 198 -7.08 -20.39 -1.26
CA GLU A 198 -7.74 -21.29 -0.31
C GLU A 198 -6.84 -21.59 0.90
N VAL A 199 -5.58 -21.96 0.66
CA VAL A 199 -4.63 -22.23 1.75
C VAL A 199 -4.37 -20.98 2.60
N LEU A 200 -4.21 -19.79 2.00
CA LEU A 200 -4.04 -18.56 2.79
C LEU A 200 -5.25 -18.28 3.68
N ARG A 201 -6.47 -18.54 3.20
CA ARG A 201 -7.70 -18.43 4.01
C ARG A 201 -7.74 -19.49 5.13
N ASP A 202 -7.26 -20.71 4.89
CA ASP A 202 -7.15 -21.75 5.92
C ASP A 202 -6.17 -21.37 7.05
N TYR A 203 -5.16 -20.54 6.74
CA TYR A 203 -4.29 -19.92 7.73
C TYR A 203 -4.94 -18.74 8.48
N GLY A 204 -6.21 -18.43 8.19
CA GLY A 204 -6.96 -17.34 8.82
C GLY A 204 -6.66 -15.95 8.24
N LEU A 205 -6.04 -15.87 7.06
CA LEU A 205 -5.70 -14.59 6.45
C LEU A 205 -6.85 -14.02 5.63
N GLU A 206 -7.09 -12.72 5.78
CA GLU A 206 -8.10 -11.99 5.00
C GLU A 206 -7.60 -11.71 3.58
N ILE A 207 -8.33 -12.21 2.59
CA ILE A 207 -8.06 -11.98 1.16
C ILE A 207 -9.06 -10.96 0.63
N LEU A 208 -8.61 -9.71 0.49
CA LEU A 208 -9.44 -8.58 0.06
C LEU A 208 -9.84 -8.68 -1.42
N ALA A 209 -8.91 -9.13 -2.26
CA ALA A 209 -9.12 -9.23 -3.69
C ALA A 209 -8.14 -10.19 -4.37
N GLU A 210 -8.60 -10.79 -5.46
CA GLU A 210 -7.79 -11.53 -6.43
C GLU A 210 -7.89 -10.80 -7.77
N VAL A 211 -6.80 -10.18 -8.22
CA VAL A 211 -6.77 -9.31 -9.41
C VAL A 211 -5.95 -9.97 -10.51
N GLU A 212 -6.58 -10.24 -11.66
CA GLU A 212 -5.92 -10.86 -12.81
C GLU A 212 -5.21 -9.83 -13.68
N THR A 213 -3.93 -10.10 -14.01
CA THR A 213 -3.07 -9.22 -14.81
C THR A 213 -3.56 -9.01 -16.25
N THR A 214 -4.42 -9.88 -16.76
CA THR A 214 -5.03 -9.74 -18.10
C THR A 214 -6.18 -8.72 -18.15
N SER A 215 -6.57 -8.16 -17.00
CA SER A 215 -7.65 -7.18 -16.92
C SER A 215 -7.13 -5.77 -17.26
N SER A 216 -7.87 -5.03 -18.09
CA SER A 216 -7.66 -3.59 -18.19
C SER A 216 -7.83 -2.93 -16.80
N PRO A 217 -7.14 -1.82 -16.49
CA PRO A 217 -7.30 -1.14 -15.20
C PRO A 217 -8.76 -0.82 -14.85
N ALA A 218 -9.56 -0.41 -15.85
CA ALA A 218 -10.98 -0.14 -15.68
C ALA A 218 -11.78 -1.40 -15.27
N SER A 219 -11.55 -2.54 -15.93
CA SER A 219 -12.19 -3.81 -15.55
C SER A 219 -11.71 -4.33 -14.20
N ALA A 220 -10.44 -4.09 -13.86
CA ALA A 220 -9.83 -4.58 -12.63
C ALA A 220 -10.38 -3.91 -11.36
N LEU A 221 -10.96 -2.69 -11.48
CA LEU A 221 -11.66 -2.02 -10.37
C LEU A 221 -12.81 -2.83 -9.76
N ASN A 222 -13.39 -3.75 -10.52
CA ASN A 222 -14.48 -4.60 -10.04
C ASN A 222 -14.01 -5.64 -9.02
N PHE A 223 -12.72 -5.99 -9.00
CA PHE A 223 -12.16 -6.92 -8.02
C PHE A 223 -11.89 -6.24 -6.68
N ILE A 224 -11.70 -4.91 -6.66
CA ILE A 224 -11.44 -4.18 -5.43
C ILE A 224 -12.77 -3.93 -4.69
N PRO A 225 -12.92 -4.41 -3.44
CA PRO A 225 -14.11 -4.15 -2.63
C PRO A 225 -14.24 -2.65 -2.30
N PRO A 226 -15.46 -2.15 -1.99
CA PRO A 226 -15.62 -0.78 -1.51
C PRO A 226 -14.89 -0.60 -0.16
N LEU A 227 -14.36 0.60 0.08
CA LEU A 227 -13.69 0.93 1.36
C LEU A 227 -14.66 0.90 2.55
N ASN A 228 -15.91 1.27 2.30
CA ASN A 228 -16.97 1.26 3.30
C ASN A 228 -17.26 -0.19 3.71
N GLY A 229 -16.99 -0.54 4.97
CA GLY A 229 -17.12 -1.89 5.51
C GLY A 229 -15.79 -2.61 5.78
N LEU A 230 -14.65 -2.00 5.41
CA LEU A 230 -13.30 -2.52 5.67
C LEU A 230 -12.58 -1.82 6.83
N LEU A 231 -13.05 -0.62 7.23
CA LEU A 231 -12.41 0.23 8.25
C LEU A 231 -13.16 0.20 9.57
#